data_AF-A0A6B3IPK7-F1
#
_entry.id   AF-A0A6B3IPK7-F1
#
_cell.length_a   1.000
_cell.length_b   1.000
_cell.length_c   1.000
_cell.angle_alpha   90.00
_cell.angle_beta   90.00
_cell.angle_gamma   90.00
#
_symmetry.space_group_name_H-M   'P 1'
#
loop_
_entity.id
_entity.type
_entity.pdbx_description
1 polymer ?
#
loop_
_entity_poly.entity_id
_entity_poly.type
_entity_poly.pdbx_seq_one_letter_code
_entity_poly.pdbx_strand_id
1 'polypeptide(L)'
;VLTYGAIVQSVEVPGRDGVRGAVALGLPEVAGYEEFSAPYFGAVVGRYANRIGGASFVLDGRTHRLTPNEGRVHLHGGLRGFDKRVWEAEAVPGGVRMSLVAEDGEEGYPGRLDFSVTYTLEPGGALRIGYRAVTDAPTVLNPTSHLYWNLAGALSGSA
;
A
#
# COMPACT_ATOMS: atom_id res chain seq x y z
N VAL A 1 12.05 -2.00 2.87
CA VAL A 1 10.91 -1.31 2.21
C VAL A 1 11.39 -0.74 0.89
N LEU A 2 10.52 -0.65 -0.12
CA LEU A 2 10.80 -0.13 -1.45
C LEU A 2 10.05 1.18 -1.66
N THR A 3 10.63 2.13 -2.40
CA THR A 3 9.92 3.35 -2.81
C THR A 3 8.82 3.06 -3.83
N TYR A 4 8.95 2.00 -4.62
CA TYR A 4 7.86 1.48 -5.43
C TYR A 4 6.77 0.90 -4.53
N GLY A 5 5.54 1.41 -4.68
CA GLY A 5 4.35 1.00 -3.94
C GLY A 5 4.42 1.20 -2.42
N ALA A 6 5.45 1.90 -1.92
CA ALA A 6 5.83 1.87 -0.51
C ALA A 6 5.89 0.44 0.07
N ILE A 7 6.36 -0.53 -0.73
CA ILE A 7 6.25 -1.96 -0.44
C ILE A 7 7.12 -2.36 0.76
N VAL A 8 6.54 -3.10 1.69
CA VAL A 8 7.31 -3.88 2.68
C VAL A 8 7.76 -5.20 2.03
N GLN A 9 8.96 -5.19 1.45
CA GLN A 9 9.49 -6.34 0.69
C GLN A 9 9.80 -7.56 1.57
N SER A 10 10.39 -7.33 2.76
CA SER A 10 10.73 -8.38 3.71
C SER A 10 10.55 -7.89 5.14
N VAL A 11 10.22 -8.84 6.01
CA VAL A 11 10.22 -8.67 7.47
C VAL A 11 10.90 -9.90 8.05
N GLU A 12 12.00 -9.69 8.76
CA GLU A 12 12.78 -10.76 9.38
C GLU A 12 12.65 -10.74 10.90
N VAL A 13 12.22 -11.87 11.46
CA VAL A 13 12.04 -12.04 12.91
C VAL A 13 12.88 -13.21 13.40
N PRO A 14 13.43 -13.14 14.63
CA PRO A 14 14.15 -14.28 15.21
C PRO A 14 13.18 -15.42 15.56
N GLY A 15 13.57 -16.64 15.22
CA GLY A 15 12.97 -17.87 15.69
C GLY A 15 13.33 -18.17 17.15
N ARG A 16 12.81 -19.29 17.68
CA ARG A 16 13.08 -19.73 19.07
C ARG A 16 14.55 -20.07 19.30
N ASP A 17 15.26 -20.45 18.25
CA ASP A 17 16.70 -20.74 18.21
C ASP A 17 17.57 -19.48 17.98
N GLY A 18 16.94 -18.30 17.86
CA GLY A 18 17.61 -17.04 17.56
C GLY A 18 17.94 -16.82 16.07
N VAL A 19 17.66 -17.80 15.20
CA VAL A 19 17.90 -17.67 13.76
C VAL A 19 16.80 -16.79 13.15
N ARG A 20 17.18 -15.76 12.40
CA ARG A 20 16.23 -14.88 11.72
C ARG A 20 15.70 -15.51 10.45
N GLY A 21 14.40 -15.37 10.21
CA GLY A 21 13.73 -15.80 8.99
C GLY A 21 12.75 -14.75 8.49
N ALA A 22 12.62 -14.66 7.16
CA ALA A 22 11.63 -13.83 6.52
C ALA A 22 10.21 -14.40 6.77
N VAL A 23 9.29 -13.56 7.23
CA VAL A 23 7.90 -13.96 7.56
C VAL A 23 6.85 -13.18 6.76
N ALA A 24 7.26 -12.20 5.95
CA ALA A 24 6.40 -11.53 4.99
C ALA A 24 6.60 -12.12 3.59
N LEU A 25 5.51 -12.40 2.87
CA LEU A 25 5.59 -12.82 1.47
C LEU A 25 5.97 -11.61 0.61
N GLY A 26 6.85 -11.84 -0.35
CA GLY A 26 7.37 -10.82 -1.25
C GLY A 26 8.13 -11.44 -2.42
N LEU A 27 8.64 -10.57 -3.29
CA LEU A 27 9.40 -10.93 -4.47
C LEU A 27 10.85 -10.41 -4.33
N PRO A 28 11.84 -11.11 -4.91
CA PRO A 28 13.24 -10.76 -4.71
C PRO A 28 13.63 -9.43 -5.39
N GLU A 29 12.93 -9.04 -6.45
CA GLU A 29 13.29 -7.89 -7.29
C GLU A 29 12.07 -7.02 -7.59
N VAL A 30 12.30 -5.72 -7.81
CA VAL A 30 11.25 -4.73 -8.14
C VAL A 30 10.50 -5.11 -9.41
N ALA A 31 11.20 -5.62 -10.43
CA ALA A 31 10.60 -6.05 -11.70
C ALA A 31 9.49 -7.11 -11.49
N GLY A 32 9.68 -8.02 -10.52
CA GLY A 32 8.65 -8.99 -10.16
C GLY A 32 7.38 -8.34 -9.61
N TYR A 33 7.49 -7.25 -8.85
CA TYR A 33 6.34 -6.50 -8.35
C TYR A 33 5.60 -5.75 -9.45
N GLU A 34 6.31 -5.28 -10.48
CA GLU A 34 5.71 -4.61 -11.64
C GLU A 34 4.94 -5.63 -12.50
N GLU A 35 5.53 -6.79 -12.77
CA GLU A 35 4.92 -7.86 -13.58
C GLU A 35 3.79 -8.58 -12.85
N PHE A 36 4.00 -8.93 -11.57
CA PHE A 36 3.06 -9.68 -10.74
C PHE A 36 2.43 -8.80 -9.66
N SER A 37 1.89 -7.65 -10.07
CA SER A 37 1.32 -6.65 -9.16
C SER A 37 -0.04 -7.05 -8.55
N ALA A 38 -0.74 -8.03 -9.13
CA ALA A 38 -2.12 -8.39 -8.77
C ALA A 38 -2.34 -8.86 -7.31
N PRO A 39 -1.40 -9.54 -6.62
CA PRO A 39 -1.54 -9.86 -5.20
C PRO A 39 -1.20 -8.71 -4.26
N TYR A 40 -0.70 -7.58 -4.76
CA TYR A 40 -0.36 -6.40 -3.96
C TYR A 40 0.66 -6.66 -2.84
N PHE A 41 1.55 -7.65 -2.97
CA PHE A 41 2.45 -8.11 -1.89
C PHE A 41 3.13 -6.95 -1.13
N GLY A 42 2.73 -6.73 0.12
CA GLY A 42 3.35 -5.75 1.01
C GLY A 42 3.14 -4.28 0.64
N ALA A 43 2.44 -3.99 -0.46
CA ALA A 43 2.24 -2.63 -0.97
C ALA A 43 1.29 -1.81 -0.11
N VAL A 44 1.42 -0.48 -0.15
CA VAL A 44 0.35 0.41 0.29
C VAL A 44 -0.68 0.51 -0.81
N VAL A 45 -1.91 0.06 -0.52
CA VAL A 45 -3.05 0.18 -1.43
C VAL A 45 -3.86 1.42 -1.11
N GLY A 46 -4.30 2.14 -2.14
CA GLY A 46 -5.04 3.40 -2.01
C GLY A 46 -5.22 4.08 -3.38
N ARG A 47 -6.05 5.12 -3.51
CA ARG A 47 -6.65 5.94 -2.44
C ARG A 47 -7.70 5.24 -1.57
N TYR A 48 -8.39 4.23 -2.11
CA TYR A 48 -9.35 3.42 -1.36
C TYR A 48 -9.04 1.93 -1.48
N ALA A 49 -8.71 1.29 -0.35
CA ALA A 49 -8.49 -0.14 -0.28
C ALA A 49 -9.80 -0.92 -0.41
N ASN A 50 -9.71 -2.12 -0.97
CA ASN A 50 -10.83 -3.00 -1.26
C ASN A 50 -11.76 -2.42 -2.34
N ARG A 51 -13.03 -2.84 -2.36
CA ARG A 51 -13.95 -2.67 -3.50
C ARG A 51 -14.93 -1.52 -3.29
N ILE A 52 -15.15 -0.75 -4.34
CA ILE A 52 -16.28 0.17 -4.49
C ILE A 52 -17.18 -0.39 -5.60
N GLY A 53 -18.41 -0.76 -5.21
CA GLY A 53 -19.41 -1.36 -6.10
C GLY A 53 -19.80 -0.44 -7.25
N GLY A 54 -19.91 -0.99 -8.46
CA GLY A 54 -20.28 -0.22 -9.65
C GLY A 54 -19.23 0.78 -10.11
N ALA A 55 -18.02 0.76 -9.52
CA ALA A 55 -16.96 1.73 -9.72
C ALA A 55 -17.48 3.19 -9.63
N SER A 56 -18.32 3.46 -8.62
CA SER A 56 -18.90 4.79 -8.43
C SER A 56 -19.35 4.98 -6.99
N PHE A 57 -19.31 6.23 -6.52
CA PHE A 57 -19.91 6.64 -5.25
C PHE A 57 -20.49 8.05 -5.38
N VAL A 58 -21.33 8.42 -4.40
CA VAL A 58 -21.87 9.78 -4.28
C VAL A 58 -21.20 10.46 -3.09
N LEU A 59 -20.69 11.67 -3.30
CA LEU A 59 -20.11 12.53 -2.27
C LEU A 59 -20.68 13.94 -2.44
N ASP A 60 -21.22 14.51 -1.38
CA ASP A 60 -21.86 15.84 -1.37
C ASP A 60 -22.88 16.04 -2.52
N GLY A 61 -23.67 14.99 -2.80
CA GLY A 61 -24.69 15.00 -3.83
C GLY A 61 -24.18 14.85 -5.28
N ARG A 62 -22.87 14.69 -5.48
CA ARG A 62 -22.26 14.48 -6.80
C ARG A 62 -21.82 13.04 -6.99
N THR A 63 -22.14 12.47 -8.15
CA THR A 63 -21.69 11.13 -8.53
C THR A 63 -20.28 11.18 -9.08
N HIS A 64 -19.35 10.49 -8.42
CA HIS A 64 -18.00 10.25 -8.89
C HIS A 64 -17.93 8.88 -9.55
N ARG A 65 -17.41 8.82 -10.78
CA ARG A 65 -17.15 7.56 -11.49
C ARG A 65 -15.67 7.26 -11.36
N LEU A 66 -15.37 6.05 -10.94
CA LEU A 66 -14.03 5.52 -10.73
C LEU A 66 -13.68 4.56 -11.85
N THR A 67 -12.39 4.25 -11.98
CA THR A 67 -11.92 3.25 -12.95
C THR A 67 -12.36 1.83 -12.55
N PRO A 68 -13.13 1.11 -13.37
CA PRO A 68 -13.43 -0.29 -13.10
C PRO A 68 -12.25 -1.17 -13.50
N ASN A 69 -11.45 -1.60 -12.52
CA ASN A 69 -10.27 -2.45 -12.74
C ASN A 69 -10.50 -3.92 -12.34
N GLU A 70 -11.67 -4.27 -11.81
CA GLU A 70 -12.07 -5.64 -11.55
C GLU A 70 -13.54 -5.83 -11.96
N GLY A 71 -13.76 -6.17 -13.24
CA GLY A 71 -15.11 -6.31 -13.79
C GLY A 71 -15.92 -5.01 -13.65
N ARG A 72 -16.94 -5.01 -12.79
CA ARG A 72 -17.81 -3.84 -12.54
C ARG A 72 -17.48 -3.09 -11.26
N VAL A 73 -16.39 -3.44 -10.57
CA VAL A 73 -16.00 -2.79 -9.31
C VAL A 73 -14.66 -2.07 -9.47
N HIS A 74 -14.45 -1.08 -8.61
CA HIS A 74 -13.17 -0.41 -8.45
C HIS A 74 -12.47 -1.02 -7.23
N LEU A 75 -11.27 -1.56 -7.42
CA LEU A 75 -10.49 -2.31 -6.45
C LEU A 75 -9.18 -1.59 -6.15
N HIS A 76 -8.85 -1.43 -4.86
CA HIS A 76 -7.52 -1.00 -4.39
C HIS A 76 -6.98 0.30 -5.00
N GLY A 77 -7.87 1.23 -5.36
CA GLY A 77 -7.48 2.52 -5.90
C GLY A 77 -7.34 2.57 -7.42
N GLY A 78 -7.56 1.46 -8.14
CA GLY A 78 -7.72 1.49 -9.61
C GLY A 78 -6.55 0.88 -10.38
N LEU A 79 -6.37 1.32 -11.64
CA LEU A 79 -5.36 0.76 -12.54
C LEU A 79 -3.93 1.13 -12.15
N ARG A 80 -3.72 2.36 -11.67
CA ARG A 80 -2.46 2.88 -11.13
C ARG A 80 -2.69 3.46 -9.73
N GLY A 81 -3.19 2.61 -8.83
CA GLY A 81 -3.26 2.89 -7.40
C GLY A 81 -1.89 3.15 -6.76
N PHE A 82 -1.90 3.48 -5.48
CA PHE A 82 -0.71 3.82 -4.67
C PHE A 82 0.40 2.75 -4.72
N ASP A 83 0.01 1.49 -4.90
CA ASP A 83 0.87 0.32 -4.98
C ASP A 83 1.74 0.28 -6.26
N LYS A 84 1.36 1.03 -7.30
CA LYS A 84 2.04 1.07 -8.62
C LYS A 84 2.73 2.41 -8.90
N ARG A 85 3.03 3.16 -7.84
CA ARG A 85 3.69 4.47 -7.91
C ARG A 85 5.08 4.38 -7.28
N VAL A 86 6.02 5.16 -7.78
CA VAL A 86 7.28 5.44 -7.07
C VAL A 86 7.03 6.63 -6.16
N TRP A 87 7.43 6.50 -4.91
CA TRP A 87 7.24 7.50 -3.86
C TRP A 87 8.53 8.24 -3.58
N GLU A 88 8.42 9.52 -3.25
CA GLU A 88 9.52 10.28 -2.67
C GLU A 88 9.81 9.75 -1.26
N ALA A 89 11.07 9.67 -0.86
CA ALA A 89 11.47 9.08 0.42
C ALA A 89 12.42 10.00 1.20
N GLU A 90 12.14 10.14 2.49
CA GLU A 90 12.92 10.92 3.44
C GLU A 90 13.22 10.06 4.67
N ALA A 91 14.49 10.02 5.09
CA ALA A 91 14.87 9.36 6.32
C ALA A 91 14.27 10.10 7.53
N VAL A 92 13.75 9.35 8.50
CA VAL A 92 13.27 9.88 9.78
C VAL A 92 13.90 9.07 10.92
N PRO A 93 13.93 9.58 12.16
CA PRO A 93 14.42 8.80 13.30
C PRO A 93 13.71 7.44 13.39
N GLY A 94 14.48 6.37 13.33
CA GLY A 94 13.96 4.99 13.41
C GLY A 94 13.28 4.47 12.14
N GLY A 95 13.36 5.16 11.00
CA GLY A 95 12.81 4.63 9.75
C GLY A 95 12.76 5.59 8.57
N VAL A 96 11.68 5.54 7.80
CA VAL A 96 11.52 6.31 6.55
C VAL A 96 10.09 6.79 6.38
N ARG A 97 9.93 8.04 5.95
CA ARG A 97 8.68 8.59 5.44
C ARG A 97 8.71 8.54 3.92
N MET A 98 7.68 7.97 3.32
CA MET A 98 7.45 7.99 1.89
C MET A 98 6.22 8.83 1.59
N SER A 99 6.27 9.65 0.56
CA SER A 99 5.17 10.54 0.16
C SER A 99 4.90 10.52 -1.34
N LEU A 100 3.64 10.75 -1.70
CA LEU A 100 3.21 11.05 -3.05
C LEU A 100 2.12 12.12 -3.04
N VAL A 101 1.87 12.69 -4.22
CA VAL A 101 0.71 13.50 -4.50
C VAL A 101 -0.18 12.73 -5.47
N ALA A 102 -1.44 12.53 -5.11
CA ALA A 102 -2.46 12.04 -6.01
C ALA A 102 -3.30 13.24 -6.44
N GLU A 103 -3.26 13.58 -7.73
CA GLU A 103 -3.92 14.78 -8.26
C GLU A 103 -5.46 14.67 -8.20
N ASP A 104 -6.14 15.81 -8.31
CA ASP A 104 -7.60 15.82 -8.48
C ASP A 104 -8.00 15.03 -9.73
N GLY A 105 -9.02 14.18 -9.60
CA GLY A 105 -9.52 13.32 -10.66
C GLY A 105 -8.69 12.06 -10.90
N GLU A 106 -7.55 11.86 -10.21
CA GLU A 106 -6.76 10.64 -10.35
C GLU A 106 -7.61 9.40 -10.01
N GLU A 107 -7.70 8.45 -10.94
CA GLU A 107 -8.55 7.25 -10.84
C GLU A 107 -10.06 7.54 -10.59
N GLY A 108 -10.47 8.79 -10.81
CA GLY A 108 -11.83 9.30 -10.62
C GLY A 108 -12.13 9.89 -9.24
N TYR A 109 -11.14 9.96 -8.33
CA TYR A 109 -11.32 10.53 -7.00
C TYR A 109 -11.24 12.06 -7.03
N PRO A 110 -12.17 12.79 -6.38
CA PRO A 110 -12.06 14.25 -6.26
C PRO A 110 -10.98 14.65 -5.25
N GLY A 111 -10.46 15.87 -5.40
CA GLY A 111 -9.50 16.50 -4.50
C GLY A 111 -8.08 16.01 -4.73
N ARG A 112 -7.14 16.95 -4.80
CA ARG A 112 -5.72 16.64 -4.72
C ARG A 112 -5.42 16.14 -3.30
N LEU A 113 -4.59 15.12 -3.18
CA LEU A 113 -4.25 14.49 -1.92
C LEU A 113 -2.73 14.42 -1.76
N ASP A 114 -2.20 15.15 -0.79
CA ASP A 114 -0.85 14.93 -0.26
C ASP A 114 -0.91 13.76 0.70
N PHE A 115 -0.34 12.62 0.31
CA PHE A 115 -0.37 11.40 1.11
C PHE A 115 1.04 10.97 1.50
N SER A 116 1.19 10.49 2.74
CA SER A 116 2.43 9.91 3.21
C SER A 116 2.18 8.69 4.09
N VAL A 117 3.11 7.73 3.97
CA VAL A 117 3.26 6.59 4.86
C VAL A 117 4.61 6.68 5.55
N THR A 118 4.64 6.45 6.85
CA THR A 118 5.89 6.43 7.63
C THR A 118 6.06 5.05 8.24
N TYR A 119 7.15 4.39 7.91
CA TYR A 119 7.58 3.13 8.50
C TYR A 119 8.62 3.44 9.56
N THR A 120 8.40 3.00 10.80
CA THR A 120 9.41 3.06 11.87
C THR A 120 9.56 1.72 12.55
N LEU A 121 10.79 1.34 12.88
CA LEU A 121 11.10 0.18 13.70
C LEU A 121 11.42 0.65 15.13
N GLU A 122 10.55 0.32 16.07
CA GLU A 122 10.68 0.74 17.46
C GLU A 122 11.64 -0.17 18.24
N PRO A 123 12.27 0.32 19.33
CA PRO A 123 12.97 -0.54 20.28
C PRO A 123 12.03 -1.66 20.77
N GLY A 124 12.44 -2.92 20.59
CA GLY A 124 11.59 -4.09 20.86
C GLY A 124 11.05 -4.79 19.61
N GLY A 125 11.30 -4.24 18.41
CA GLY A 125 11.04 -4.92 17.14
C GLY A 125 9.64 -4.70 16.56
N ALA A 126 8.87 -3.73 17.10
CA ALA A 126 7.58 -3.37 16.54
C ALA A 126 7.78 -2.55 15.25
N LEU A 127 7.22 -3.06 14.14
CA LEU A 127 7.07 -2.29 12.90
C LEU A 127 5.81 -1.44 12.99
N ARG A 128 5.96 -0.12 13.08
CA ARG A 128 4.86 0.84 13.04
C ARG A 128 4.70 1.39 11.63
N ILE A 129 3.45 1.42 11.15
CA ILE A 129 3.08 2.01 9.87
C ILE A 129 2.08 3.14 10.15
N GLY A 130 2.51 4.39 9.94
CA GLY A 130 1.68 5.58 10.13
C GLY A 130 1.26 6.18 8.79
N TYR A 131 -0.03 6.45 8.62
CA TYR A 131 -0.56 7.14 7.43
C TYR A 131 -0.93 8.58 7.79
N ARG A 132 -0.59 9.53 6.91
CA ARG A 132 -1.04 10.92 7.02
C ARG A 132 -1.45 11.43 5.65
N ALA A 133 -2.58 12.12 5.61
CA ALA A 133 -3.11 12.69 4.40
C ALA A 133 -3.64 14.11 4.62
N VAL A 134 -3.48 14.97 3.62
CA VAL A 134 -4.09 16.30 3.54
C VAL A 134 -4.69 16.43 2.15
N THR A 135 -5.88 17.00 2.05
CA THR A 135 -6.56 17.21 0.78
C THR A 135 -7.10 18.63 0.68
N ASP A 136 -7.26 19.13 -0.54
CA ASP A 136 -7.80 20.45 -0.84
C ASP A 136 -9.32 20.44 -1.11
N ALA A 137 -9.94 19.27 -1.20
CA ALA A 137 -11.38 19.10 -1.36
C ALA A 137 -11.88 17.82 -0.67
N PRO A 138 -13.18 17.71 -0.31
CA PRO A 138 -13.75 16.47 0.19
C PRO A 138 -13.45 15.28 -0.72
N THR A 139 -12.96 14.19 -0.12
CA THR A 139 -12.64 12.95 -0.83
C THR A 139 -12.83 11.74 0.09
N VAL A 140 -12.81 10.54 -0.47
CA VAL A 140 -12.78 9.28 0.29
C VAL A 140 -11.35 8.76 0.36
N LEU A 141 -10.96 8.24 1.52
CA LEU A 141 -9.61 7.74 1.77
C LEU A 141 -9.68 6.52 2.70
N ASN A 142 -9.10 5.41 2.28
CA ASN A 142 -9.02 4.18 3.06
C ASN A 142 -7.73 3.41 2.72
N PRO A 143 -6.55 3.87 3.16
CA PRO A 143 -5.29 3.21 2.86
C PRO A 143 -5.07 1.99 3.76
N THR A 144 -4.34 1.00 3.25
CA THR A 144 -3.78 -0.06 4.10
C THR A 144 -2.48 -0.60 3.50
N SER A 145 -1.71 -1.32 4.30
CA SER A 145 -0.58 -2.12 3.82
C SER A 145 -1.08 -3.55 3.57
N HIS A 146 -0.80 -4.08 2.39
CA HIS A 146 -1.29 -5.38 1.94
C HIS A 146 -0.27 -6.50 2.23
N LEU A 147 0.23 -6.52 3.46
CA LEU A 147 1.17 -7.52 3.95
C LEU A 147 0.51 -8.90 4.09
N TYR A 148 1.21 -9.91 3.58
CA TYR A 148 0.88 -11.32 3.78
C TYR A 148 1.93 -11.94 4.69
N TRP A 149 1.47 -12.65 5.71
CA TRP A 149 2.34 -13.19 6.75
C TRP A 149 2.32 -14.72 6.73
N ASN A 150 3.50 -15.31 6.81
CA ASN A 150 3.69 -16.70 7.20
C ASN A 150 4.75 -16.76 8.29
N LEU A 151 4.32 -16.95 9.54
CA LEU A 151 5.20 -16.95 10.71
C LEU A 151 6.11 -18.18 10.79
N ALA A 152 5.81 -19.24 10.02
CA ALA A 152 6.70 -20.39 9.87
C ALA A 152 7.81 -20.15 8.83
N GLY A 153 7.75 -19.01 8.12
CA GLY A 153 8.69 -18.62 7.08
C GLY A 153 7.97 -18.36 5.75
N ALA A 154 8.33 -17.29 5.05
CA ALA A 154 7.66 -16.84 3.82
C ALA A 154 7.63 -17.88 2.69
N LEU A 155 8.61 -18.80 2.68
CA LEU A 155 8.74 -19.89 1.69
C LEU A 155 8.37 -21.27 2.26
N SER A 156 7.79 -21.30 3.47
CA SER A 156 7.40 -22.55 4.12
C SER A 156 5.96 -22.95 3.78
N GLY A 157 5.67 -24.25 3.85
CA GLY A 157 4.37 -24.83 3.50
C GLY A 157 4.34 -25.46 2.11
N SER A 158 3.30 -26.25 1.83
CA SER A 158 3.01 -26.82 0.51
C SER A 158 1.75 -26.17 -0.06
N ALA A 159 1.66 -26.10 -1.39
CA ALA A 159 0.44 -25.73 -2.11
C ALA A 159 -0.64 -26.80 -1.98
#